data_AF-Q4CTU5-F1
#
_entry.id   AF-Q4CTU5-F1
#
_cell.length_a   1.000
_cell.length_b   1.000
_cell.length_c   1.000
_cell.angle_alpha   90.00
_cell.angle_beta   90.00
_cell.angle_gamma   90.00
#
_symmetry.space_group_name_H-M   'P 1'
#
loop_
_entity.id
_entity.type
_entity.pdbx_description
1 polymer ?
#
loop_
_entity_poly.entity_id
_entity_poly.type
_entity_poly.pdbx_seq_one_letter_code
_entity_poly.pdbx_strand_id
1 'polypeptide(L)'
;SAFVFVTTSDVKFHPDLFPNPLRDVHEMARHDAACMDELAAEVANEPSEYSPVLRRGLRVLRSTVKDSRLSTSALLPDRIRYASVKEREKAFSKHYGRFCAYCKSTCFTSVMLTRLAISTVGYFDENFYPACVEDVDYSLRLRLLGFQERNVFYGKFVHRGSSSIRLSNEVEPPDALWYRRVKSLSANDAYAMMKWNRPRACSGGYKEPYDGMVPADVWVKDEGRIQRIRAYGHDEEQGVPRVEYDRTLLYPVRTKGR
;
A
#
# COMPACT_ATOMS: atom_id res chain seq x y z
N SER A 1 -17.05 3.49 -14.35
CA SER A 1 -16.15 3.62 -13.18
C SER A 1 -14.70 3.39 -13.59
N ALA A 2 -13.78 4.28 -13.20
CA ALA A 2 -12.35 4.11 -13.46
C ALA A 2 -11.72 3.13 -12.46
N PHE A 3 -10.72 2.38 -12.90
CA PHE A 3 -9.89 1.50 -12.08
C PHE A 3 -8.45 1.58 -12.58
N VAL A 4 -7.50 1.15 -11.76
CA VAL A 4 -6.10 1.00 -12.16
C VAL A 4 -5.76 -0.48 -12.18
N PHE A 5 -5.16 -0.94 -13.28
CA PHE A 5 -4.61 -2.30 -13.36
C PHE A 5 -3.12 -2.27 -13.05
N VAL A 6 -2.71 -3.04 -12.05
CA VAL A 6 -1.31 -3.21 -11.63
C VAL A 6 -0.92 -4.65 -11.85
N THR A 7 0.21 -4.89 -12.52
CA THR A 7 0.71 -6.23 -12.81
C THR A 7 2.24 -6.28 -12.74
N THR A 8 2.78 -7.39 -12.26
CA THR A 8 4.23 -7.65 -12.29
C THR A 8 4.69 -8.05 -13.69
N SER A 9 5.93 -7.72 -14.03
CA SER A 9 6.50 -7.97 -15.37
C SER A 9 6.65 -9.46 -15.72
N ASP A 10 6.54 -10.34 -14.73
CA ASP A 10 6.63 -11.80 -14.88
C ASP A 10 5.27 -12.51 -15.00
N VAL A 11 4.20 -11.73 -15.25
CA VAL A 11 2.86 -12.25 -15.56
C VAL A 11 2.57 -12.09 -17.04
N LYS A 12 2.10 -13.18 -17.66
CA LYS A 12 1.56 -13.19 -19.03
C LYS A 12 0.08 -13.52 -18.98
N PHE A 13 -0.72 -12.72 -19.69
CA PHE A 13 -2.17 -12.90 -19.78
C PHE A 13 -2.57 -13.49 -21.13
N HIS A 14 -3.54 -14.39 -21.12
CA HIS A 14 -4.26 -14.75 -22.33
C HIS A 14 -5.21 -13.60 -22.68
N PRO A 15 -5.37 -13.24 -23.98
CA PRO A 15 -6.26 -12.14 -24.39
C PRO A 15 -7.69 -12.26 -23.85
N ASP A 16 -8.23 -13.48 -23.81
CA ASP A 16 -9.58 -13.79 -23.31
C ASP A 16 -9.78 -13.53 -21.81
N LEU A 17 -8.72 -13.20 -21.07
CA LEU A 17 -8.83 -12.89 -19.64
C LEU A 17 -9.66 -11.63 -19.41
N PHE A 18 -9.40 -10.55 -20.14
CA PHE A 18 -9.85 -9.21 -19.76
C PHE A 18 -11.36 -8.91 -19.90
N PRO A 19 -12.12 -9.45 -20.86
CA PRO A 19 -13.53 -9.07 -21.02
C PRO A 19 -14.38 -9.25 -19.74
N ASN A 20 -14.22 -10.37 -19.04
CA ASN A 20 -15.02 -10.68 -17.86
C ASN A 20 -14.63 -9.85 -16.61
N PRO A 21 -13.35 -9.74 -16.21
CA PRO A 21 -12.93 -8.89 -15.11
C PRO A 21 -13.30 -7.43 -15.31
N LEU A 22 -13.17 -6.91 -16.54
CA LEU A 22 -13.52 -5.53 -16.86
C LEU A 22 -15.02 -5.27 -16.64
N ARG A 23 -15.87 -6.16 -17.16
CA ARG A 23 -17.32 -6.09 -16.93
C ARG A 23 -17.63 -6.14 -15.43
N ASP A 24 -17.06 -7.11 -14.73
CA ASP A 24 -17.30 -7.32 -13.31
C ASP A 24 -16.88 -6.11 -12.46
N VAL A 25 -15.73 -5.48 -12.74
CA VAL A 25 -15.29 -4.24 -12.08
C VAL A 25 -16.28 -3.11 -12.35
N HIS A 26 -16.71 -2.92 -13.60
CA HIS A 26 -17.64 -1.86 -13.96
C HIS A 26 -19.01 -2.03 -13.29
N GLU A 27 -19.53 -3.25 -13.27
CA GLU A 27 -20.82 -3.54 -12.63
C GLU A 27 -20.75 -3.37 -11.10
N MET A 28 -19.69 -3.88 -10.48
CA MET A 28 -19.56 -3.89 -9.03
C MET A 28 -19.14 -2.54 -8.44
N ALA A 29 -18.38 -1.73 -9.18
CA ALA A 29 -17.97 -0.39 -8.78
C ALA A 29 -18.90 0.72 -9.34
N ARG A 30 -20.09 0.37 -9.82
CA ARG A 30 -21.01 1.35 -10.46
C ARG A 30 -21.47 2.46 -9.51
N HIS A 31 -21.60 2.14 -8.22
CA HIS A 31 -22.09 3.04 -7.18
C HIS A 31 -20.99 3.82 -6.47
N ASP A 32 -19.72 3.55 -6.79
CA ASP A 32 -18.58 4.17 -6.13
C ASP A 32 -18.52 5.69 -6.37
N ALA A 33 -19.01 6.18 -7.51
CA ALA A 33 -18.96 7.61 -7.85
C ALA A 33 -19.74 8.46 -6.83
N ALA A 34 -20.98 8.09 -6.51
CA ALA A 34 -21.79 8.80 -5.53
C ALA A 34 -21.15 8.79 -4.13
N CYS A 35 -20.62 7.63 -3.71
CA CYS A 35 -19.89 7.52 -2.45
C CYS A 35 -18.65 8.43 -2.42
N MET A 36 -17.90 8.51 -3.52
CA MET A 36 -16.75 9.40 -3.62
C MET A 36 -17.14 10.88 -3.54
N ASP A 37 -18.26 11.29 -4.13
CA ASP A 37 -18.74 12.68 -4.07
C ASP A 37 -19.15 13.07 -2.63
N GLU A 38 -19.82 12.16 -1.91
CA GLU A 38 -20.17 12.34 -0.49
C GLU A 38 -18.90 12.47 0.38
N LEU A 39 -17.92 11.58 0.18
CA LEU A 39 -16.65 11.64 0.90
C LEU A 39 -15.87 12.92 0.59
N ALA A 40 -15.88 13.38 -0.66
CA ALA A 40 -15.23 14.63 -1.05
C ALA A 40 -15.87 15.84 -0.34
N ALA A 41 -17.20 15.87 -0.23
CA ALA A 41 -17.91 16.90 0.52
C ALA A 41 -17.59 16.83 2.03
N GLU A 42 -17.49 15.63 2.62
CA GLU A 42 -17.09 15.46 4.02
C GLU A 42 -15.66 15.97 4.26
N VAL A 43 -14.71 15.57 3.42
CA VAL A 43 -13.30 15.99 3.51
C VAL A 43 -13.13 17.50 3.33
N ALA A 44 -13.93 18.15 2.48
CA ALA A 44 -13.86 19.59 2.26
C ALA A 44 -14.19 20.43 3.51
N ASN A 45 -14.87 19.83 4.50
CA ASN A 45 -15.24 20.49 5.74
C ASN A 45 -14.26 20.20 6.90
N GLU A 46 -13.07 19.65 6.62
CA GLU A 46 -12.06 19.41 7.64
C GLU A 46 -11.29 20.68 8.05
N PRO A 47 -10.85 20.80 9.32
CA PRO A 47 -11.01 19.83 10.41
C PRO A 47 -12.46 19.70 10.88
N SER A 48 -12.85 18.48 11.24
CA SER A 48 -14.18 18.15 11.79
C SER A 48 -14.11 17.92 13.30
N GLU A 49 -15.25 17.62 13.92
CA GLU A 49 -15.34 17.20 15.33
C GLU A 49 -14.55 15.91 15.64
N TYR A 50 -14.24 15.10 14.63
CA TYR A 50 -13.45 13.86 14.76
C TYR A 50 -11.93 14.11 14.71
N SER A 51 -11.49 15.31 14.34
CA SER A 51 -10.08 15.63 14.13
C SER A 51 -9.33 15.74 15.47
N PRO A 52 -8.37 14.85 15.77
CA PRO A 52 -7.56 14.97 16.97
C PRO A 52 -6.52 16.09 16.81
N VAL A 53 -6.07 16.64 17.94
CA VAL A 53 -4.87 17.49 17.95
C VAL A 53 -3.64 16.58 17.88
N LEU A 54 -2.97 16.58 16.74
CA LEU A 54 -1.75 15.81 16.50
C LEU A 54 -0.54 16.48 17.16
N ARG A 55 0.58 15.78 17.19
CA ARG A 55 1.83 16.37 17.70
C ARG A 55 2.22 17.58 16.85
N ARG A 56 2.75 18.62 17.50
CA ARG A 56 2.99 19.97 16.95
C ARG A 56 1.72 20.80 16.67
N GLY A 57 0.56 20.38 17.18
CA GLY A 57 -0.68 21.17 17.09
C GLY A 57 -1.38 21.11 15.73
N LEU A 58 -0.95 20.21 14.83
CA LEU A 58 -1.65 19.97 13.57
C LEU A 58 -3.04 19.37 13.86
N ARG A 59 -4.08 19.87 13.21
CA ARG A 59 -5.45 19.34 13.35
C ARG A 59 -5.91 18.50 12.17
N VAL A 60 -5.27 18.66 11.01
CA VAL A 60 -5.67 17.98 9.77
C VAL A 60 -4.47 17.23 9.22
N LEU A 61 -4.66 15.96 8.88
CA LEU A 61 -3.64 15.11 8.28
C LEU A 61 -3.92 14.92 6.79
N ARG A 62 -3.39 15.84 5.98
CA ARG A 62 -3.54 15.84 4.52
C ARG A 62 -2.20 16.11 3.85
N SER A 63 -1.80 15.20 2.97
CA SER A 63 -0.70 15.39 2.04
C SER A 63 -1.03 16.51 1.07
N THR A 64 -0.10 17.42 0.84
CA THR A 64 -0.22 18.46 -0.19
C THR A 64 0.73 18.16 -1.34
N VAL A 65 0.50 18.74 -2.52
CA VAL A 65 1.41 18.59 -3.67
C VAL A 65 2.85 19.04 -3.32
N LYS A 66 3.01 19.92 -2.32
CA LYS A 66 4.32 20.41 -1.88
C LYS A 66 5.02 19.46 -0.88
N ASP A 67 4.29 18.54 -0.26
CA ASP A 67 4.84 17.56 0.66
C ASP A 67 5.02 16.22 -0.06
N SER A 68 6.22 16.01 -0.60
CA SER A 68 6.57 14.77 -1.29
C SER A 68 6.87 13.60 -0.35
N ARG A 69 6.79 13.79 0.98
CA ARG A 69 7.10 12.74 1.96
C ARG A 69 5.85 12.20 2.62
N LEU A 70 4.92 13.06 3.01
CA LEU A 70 3.66 12.60 3.61
C LEU A 70 2.73 12.08 2.52
N SER A 71 2.28 10.84 2.64
CA SER A 71 1.17 10.31 1.86
C SER A 71 -0.03 10.10 2.76
N THR A 72 -1.19 10.57 2.30
CA THR A 72 -2.50 10.36 2.91
C THR A 72 -3.52 10.07 1.82
N SER A 73 -4.62 9.41 2.17
CA SER A 73 -5.73 9.27 1.24
C SER A 73 -6.37 10.61 0.91
N ALA A 74 -6.78 10.79 -0.34
CA ALA A 74 -7.47 12.00 -0.78
C ALA A 74 -8.88 12.11 -0.16
N LEU A 75 -9.60 10.98 -0.07
CA LEU A 75 -11.03 10.93 0.27
C LEU A 75 -11.34 10.11 1.53
N LEU A 76 -10.36 9.81 2.38
CA LEU A 76 -10.66 9.21 3.68
C LEU A 76 -10.95 10.32 4.70
N PRO A 77 -12.20 10.58 5.11
CA PRO A 77 -12.52 11.65 6.05
C PRO A 77 -12.04 11.33 7.46
N ASP A 78 -11.81 12.37 8.27
CA ASP A 78 -11.34 12.27 9.65
C ASP A 78 -12.21 11.35 10.51
N ARG A 79 -13.54 11.37 10.30
CA ARG A 79 -14.48 10.43 10.94
C ARG A 79 -14.08 8.98 10.73
N ILE A 80 -13.68 8.59 9.51
CA ILE A 80 -13.26 7.22 9.22
C ILE A 80 -11.79 7.03 9.62
N ARG A 81 -10.91 7.98 9.32
CA ARG A 81 -9.47 7.88 9.61
C ARG A 81 -9.18 7.57 11.07
N TYR A 82 -9.85 8.29 11.97
CA TYR A 82 -9.62 8.21 13.42
C TYR A 82 -10.61 7.32 14.17
N ALA A 83 -11.60 6.74 13.49
CA ALA A 83 -12.52 5.78 14.07
C ALA A 83 -11.81 4.52 14.60
N SER A 84 -12.51 3.80 15.49
CA SER A 84 -12.04 2.51 15.97
C SER A 84 -11.95 1.48 14.83
N VAL A 85 -11.13 0.43 15.00
CA VAL A 85 -11.00 -0.64 14.00
C VAL A 85 -12.37 -1.21 13.60
N LYS A 86 -13.24 -1.49 14.57
CA LYS A 86 -14.58 -2.06 14.33
C LYS A 86 -15.49 -1.15 13.50
N GLU A 87 -15.33 0.16 13.61
CA GLU A 87 -16.11 1.13 12.84
C GLU A 87 -15.55 1.26 11.43
N ARG A 88 -14.22 1.31 11.28
CA ARG A 88 -13.57 1.37 9.97
C ARG A 88 -13.82 0.13 9.12
N GLU A 89 -13.86 -1.06 9.71
CA GLU A 89 -14.22 -2.30 9.03
C GLU A 89 -15.62 -2.29 8.40
N LYS A 90 -16.50 -1.36 8.81
CA LYS A 90 -17.83 -1.22 8.23
C LYS A 90 -17.89 -0.17 7.13
N ALA A 91 -16.94 0.76 7.10
CA ALA A 91 -16.97 1.96 6.25
C ALA A 91 -17.17 1.62 4.77
N PHE A 92 -16.43 0.63 4.25
CA PHE A 92 -16.54 0.21 2.85
C PHE A 92 -16.95 -1.26 2.69
N SER A 93 -17.61 -1.84 3.70
CA SER A 93 -18.08 -3.25 3.72
C SER A 93 -18.98 -3.66 2.55
N LYS A 94 -19.59 -2.70 1.86
CA LYS A 94 -20.45 -2.90 0.68
C LYS A 94 -19.74 -2.66 -0.65
N HIS A 95 -18.47 -2.24 -0.64
CA HIS A 95 -17.71 -1.88 -1.83
C HIS A 95 -16.58 -2.87 -2.06
N TYR A 96 -16.34 -3.20 -3.33
CA TYR A 96 -15.15 -3.96 -3.71
C TYR A 96 -13.96 -3.00 -3.86
N GLY A 97 -12.87 -3.28 -3.15
CA GLY A 97 -11.67 -2.48 -3.25
C GLY A 97 -10.68 -3.01 -4.29
N ARG A 98 -10.68 -4.34 -4.49
CA ARG A 98 -9.75 -4.99 -5.42
C ARG A 98 -10.29 -6.24 -6.07
N PHE A 99 -9.80 -6.49 -7.29
CA PHE A 99 -10.06 -7.69 -8.08
C PHE A 99 -8.72 -8.32 -8.47
N CYS A 100 -8.39 -9.46 -7.88
CA CYS A 100 -7.10 -10.12 -8.04
C CYS A 100 -7.18 -11.24 -9.09
N ALA A 101 -6.40 -11.14 -10.17
CA ALA A 101 -6.25 -12.22 -11.16
C ALA A 101 -5.43 -13.40 -10.62
N TYR A 102 -4.56 -13.14 -9.64
CA TYR A 102 -3.83 -14.19 -8.93
C TYR A 102 -3.58 -13.74 -7.50
N CYS A 103 -4.22 -14.43 -6.56
CA CYS A 103 -4.12 -14.16 -5.15
C CYS A 103 -3.61 -15.40 -4.43
N LYS A 104 -2.50 -15.26 -3.70
CA LYS A 104 -2.09 -16.25 -2.70
C LYS A 104 -2.16 -15.58 -1.33
N SER A 105 -3.29 -15.73 -0.65
CA SER A 105 -3.63 -15.08 0.63
C SER A 105 -3.75 -13.55 0.55
N THR A 106 -2.86 -12.77 1.19
CA THR A 106 -2.84 -11.29 1.12
C THR A 106 -2.08 -10.77 -0.09
N CYS A 107 -1.38 -11.65 -0.79
CA CYS A 107 -0.36 -11.30 -1.76
C CYS A 107 -0.93 -11.38 -3.19
N PHE A 108 -0.64 -10.40 -4.04
CA PHE A 108 -1.15 -10.33 -5.41
C PHE A 108 -0.05 -9.99 -6.42
N THR A 109 -0.09 -10.64 -7.58
CA THR A 109 0.84 -10.35 -8.70
C THR A 109 0.18 -9.52 -9.78
N SER A 110 -1.15 -9.50 -9.81
CA SER A 110 -1.95 -8.71 -10.74
C SER A 110 -3.30 -8.38 -10.13
N VAL A 111 -3.64 -7.09 -10.11
CA VAL A 111 -4.82 -6.57 -9.42
C VAL A 111 -5.44 -5.41 -10.21
N MET A 112 -6.77 -5.35 -10.22
CA MET A 112 -7.52 -4.14 -10.55
C MET A 112 -7.97 -3.48 -9.24
N LEU A 113 -7.53 -2.25 -9.01
CA LEU A 113 -7.91 -1.44 -7.86
C LEU A 113 -8.99 -0.44 -8.26
N THR A 114 -10.09 -0.39 -7.51
CA THR A 114 -11.16 0.58 -7.78
C THR A 114 -10.70 1.99 -7.44
N ARG A 115 -11.23 3.00 -8.14
CA ARG A 115 -10.93 4.40 -7.84
C ARG A 115 -11.29 4.77 -6.40
N LEU A 116 -12.39 4.23 -5.86
CA LEU A 116 -12.76 4.42 -4.46
C LEU A 116 -11.68 3.90 -3.53
N ALA A 117 -11.18 2.67 -3.72
CA ALA A 117 -10.10 2.12 -2.90
C ALA A 117 -8.82 2.96 -3.01
N ILE A 118 -8.40 3.37 -4.20
CA ILE A 118 -7.21 4.22 -4.35
C ILE A 118 -7.39 5.55 -3.60
N SER A 119 -8.60 6.11 -3.65
CA SER A 119 -8.89 7.42 -3.06
C SER A 119 -9.02 7.39 -1.53
N THR A 120 -9.36 6.24 -0.94
CA THR A 120 -9.60 6.10 0.52
C THR A 120 -8.56 5.25 1.25
N VAL A 121 -7.90 4.29 0.59
CA VAL A 121 -6.75 3.54 1.11
C VAL A 121 -5.43 4.30 0.90
N GLY A 122 -5.35 5.10 -0.17
CA GLY A 122 -4.18 5.87 -0.55
C GLY A 122 -3.26 5.08 -1.48
N TYR A 123 -2.07 5.60 -1.77
CA TYR A 123 -1.10 4.91 -2.63
C TYR A 123 -0.38 3.76 -1.91
N PHE A 124 0.36 2.96 -2.68
CA PHE A 124 1.33 2.01 -2.14
C PHE A 124 2.37 2.74 -1.29
N ASP A 125 2.81 2.11 -0.20
CA ASP A 125 3.81 2.69 0.68
C ASP A 125 5.20 2.56 0.05
N GLU A 126 5.74 3.69 -0.40
CA GLU A 126 7.03 3.77 -1.11
C GLU A 126 8.24 3.38 -0.24
N ASN A 127 8.07 3.21 1.08
CA ASN A 127 9.13 2.68 1.93
C ASN A 127 9.39 1.17 1.71
N PHE A 128 8.44 0.45 1.09
CA PHE A 128 8.70 -0.91 0.59
C PHE A 128 9.49 -0.83 -0.72
N TYR A 129 10.81 -0.73 -0.58
CA TYR A 129 11.74 -0.50 -1.68
C TYR A 129 12.83 -1.57 -1.72
N PRO A 130 13.19 -2.12 -2.90
CA PRO A 130 12.68 -1.75 -4.23
C PRO A 130 11.49 -2.58 -4.70
N ALA A 131 11.18 -3.68 -4.03
CA ALA A 131 10.07 -4.57 -4.38
C ALA A 131 9.67 -5.48 -3.21
N CYS A 132 8.49 -6.07 -3.34
CA CYS A 132 7.84 -6.97 -2.38
C CYS A 132 7.31 -6.26 -1.13
N VAL A 133 6.19 -6.80 -0.63
CA VAL A 133 5.46 -6.40 0.59
C VAL A 133 4.55 -5.19 0.41
N GLU A 134 4.74 -4.37 -0.62
CA GLU A 134 3.83 -3.28 -0.96
C GLU A 134 2.40 -3.76 -1.20
N ASP A 135 2.26 -4.94 -1.80
CA ASP A 135 0.99 -5.60 -2.07
C ASP A 135 0.31 -6.07 -0.78
N VAL A 136 1.09 -6.66 0.14
CA VAL A 136 0.63 -7.07 1.47
C VAL A 136 0.18 -5.86 2.29
N ASP A 137 1.01 -4.81 2.33
CA ASP A 137 0.71 -3.57 3.02
C ASP A 137 -0.60 -2.94 2.54
N TYR A 138 -0.74 -2.79 1.22
CA TYR A 138 -1.95 -2.24 0.63
C TYR A 138 -3.18 -3.10 0.97
N SER A 139 -3.05 -4.42 0.90
CA SER A 139 -4.13 -5.35 1.24
C SER A 139 -4.56 -5.26 2.69
N LEU A 140 -3.60 -5.11 3.62
CA LEU A 140 -3.90 -4.94 5.05
C LEU A 140 -4.64 -3.63 5.30
N ARG A 141 -4.21 -2.53 4.68
CA ARG A 141 -4.90 -1.24 4.78
C ARG A 141 -6.31 -1.29 4.18
N LEU A 142 -6.46 -1.96 3.04
CA LEU A 142 -7.77 -2.17 2.39
C LEU A 142 -8.74 -2.93 3.29
N ARG A 143 -8.28 -3.99 3.97
CA ARG A 143 -9.08 -4.75 4.94
C ARG A 143 -9.44 -3.95 6.18
N LEU A 144 -8.52 -3.13 6.69
CA LEU A 144 -8.76 -2.25 7.85
C LEU A 144 -9.88 -1.23 7.58
N LEU A 145 -10.19 -0.94 6.32
CA LEU A 145 -11.30 -0.07 5.92
C LEU A 145 -12.55 -0.84 5.47
N GLY A 146 -12.54 -2.17 5.58
CA GLY A 146 -13.71 -3.02 5.34
C GLY A 146 -13.99 -3.38 3.89
N PHE A 147 -13.14 -3.01 2.93
CA PHE A 147 -13.39 -3.34 1.53
C PHE A 147 -13.48 -4.84 1.27
N GLN A 148 -14.37 -5.21 0.36
CA GLN A 148 -14.43 -6.56 -0.18
C GLN A 148 -13.32 -6.79 -1.21
N GLU A 149 -12.89 -8.04 -1.30
CA GLU A 149 -11.89 -8.50 -2.26
C GLU A 149 -12.52 -9.56 -3.17
N ARG A 150 -12.28 -9.48 -4.47
CA ARG A 150 -12.75 -10.49 -5.42
C ARG A 150 -11.57 -11.18 -6.09
N ASN A 151 -11.53 -12.51 -6.01
CA ASN A 151 -10.62 -13.30 -6.82
C ASN A 151 -11.26 -13.55 -8.20
N VAL A 152 -10.48 -13.30 -9.24
CA VAL A 152 -10.85 -13.51 -10.64
C VAL A 152 -10.36 -14.90 -11.04
N PHE A 153 -11.30 -15.82 -11.29
CA PHE A 153 -11.01 -17.23 -11.59
C PHE A 153 -11.26 -17.61 -13.06
N TYR A 154 -11.56 -16.64 -13.91
CA TYR A 154 -11.79 -16.84 -15.34
C TYR A 154 -10.56 -16.42 -16.14
N GLY A 155 -10.39 -17.00 -17.32
CA GLY A 155 -9.25 -16.77 -18.20
C GLY A 155 -8.01 -17.61 -17.86
N LYS A 156 -6.96 -17.46 -18.66
CA LYS A 156 -5.66 -18.10 -18.45
C LYS A 156 -4.62 -17.02 -18.24
N PHE A 157 -3.76 -17.20 -17.23
CA PHE A 157 -2.57 -16.40 -17.05
C PHE A 157 -1.44 -17.31 -16.57
N VAL A 158 -0.21 -16.88 -16.82
CA VAL A 158 1.00 -17.56 -16.36
C VAL A 158 1.80 -16.57 -15.55
N HIS A 159 2.02 -16.90 -14.28
CA HIS A 159 2.92 -16.15 -13.41
C HIS A 159 4.21 -16.95 -13.24
N ARG A 160 5.31 -16.48 -13.85
CA ARG A 160 6.65 -17.07 -13.65
C ARG A 160 7.34 -16.38 -12.48
N GLY A 161 6.83 -16.65 -11.29
CA GLY A 161 7.28 -15.99 -10.07
C GLY A 161 8.79 -16.08 -9.88
N SER A 162 9.38 -14.97 -9.45
CA SER A 162 10.83 -14.82 -9.25
C SER A 162 11.66 -14.96 -10.53
N SER A 163 11.08 -14.84 -11.72
CA SER A 163 11.86 -14.92 -12.97
C SER A 163 12.91 -13.81 -13.05
N SER A 164 12.57 -12.57 -12.70
CA SER A 164 13.52 -11.46 -12.66
C SER A 164 14.64 -11.70 -11.63
N ILE A 165 14.30 -12.30 -10.49
CA ILE A 165 15.27 -12.68 -9.44
C ILE A 165 16.22 -13.76 -9.97
N ARG A 166 15.67 -14.81 -10.59
CA ARG A 166 16.46 -15.91 -11.15
C ARG A 166 17.40 -15.40 -12.23
N LEU A 167 16.87 -14.60 -13.15
CA LEU A 167 17.66 -13.94 -14.18
C LEU A 167 18.77 -13.09 -13.56
N SER A 168 18.49 -12.30 -12.52
CA SER A 168 19.51 -11.48 -11.86
C SER A 168 20.66 -12.26 -11.20
N ASN A 169 20.46 -13.56 -10.95
CA ASN A 169 21.52 -14.44 -10.45
C ASN A 169 22.32 -15.11 -11.58
N GLU A 170 21.77 -15.13 -12.80
CA GLU A 170 22.37 -15.77 -13.98
C GLU A 170 23.13 -14.77 -14.86
N VAL A 171 22.87 -13.47 -14.68
CA VAL A 171 23.48 -12.40 -15.49
C VAL A 171 24.23 -11.38 -14.63
N GLU A 172 25.25 -10.74 -15.20
CA GLU A 172 26.06 -9.70 -14.54
C GLU A 172 25.85 -8.23 -15.01
N PRO A 173 24.72 -7.82 -15.64
CA PRO A 173 24.52 -6.40 -15.90
C PRO A 173 24.40 -5.62 -14.59
N PRO A 174 24.74 -4.31 -14.60
CA PRO A 174 24.73 -3.48 -13.39
C PRO A 174 23.43 -3.56 -12.58
N ASP A 175 22.27 -3.59 -13.24
CA ASP A 175 20.96 -3.66 -12.57
C ASP A 175 20.72 -4.99 -11.86
N ALA A 176 21.22 -6.10 -12.40
CA ALA A 176 21.12 -7.42 -11.78
C ALA A 176 21.99 -7.50 -10.52
N LEU A 177 23.22 -6.99 -10.61
CA LEU A 177 24.14 -6.86 -9.47
C LEU A 177 23.54 -5.97 -8.39
N TRP A 178 23.01 -4.80 -8.78
CA TRP A 178 22.32 -3.85 -7.90
C TRP A 178 21.17 -4.53 -7.15
N TYR A 179 20.27 -5.17 -7.89
CA TYR A 179 19.09 -5.78 -7.29
C TYR A 179 19.47 -6.93 -6.33
N ARG A 180 20.48 -7.74 -6.68
CA ARG A 180 21.00 -8.81 -5.83
C ARG A 180 21.55 -8.27 -4.50
N ARG A 181 22.35 -7.21 -4.54
CA ARG A 181 22.87 -6.54 -3.33
C ARG A 181 21.73 -6.00 -2.49
N VAL A 182 20.84 -5.21 -3.07
CA VAL A 182 19.71 -4.62 -2.33
C VAL A 182 18.80 -5.70 -1.73
N LYS A 183 18.53 -6.77 -2.47
CA LYS A 183 17.71 -7.89 -1.98
C LYS A 183 18.32 -8.56 -0.77
N SER A 184 19.65 -8.72 -0.71
CA SER A 184 20.34 -9.32 0.44
C SER A 184 20.18 -8.54 1.74
N LEU A 185 19.88 -7.23 1.67
CA LEU A 185 19.66 -6.41 2.86
C LEU A 185 18.40 -6.78 3.65
N SER A 186 17.43 -7.46 3.02
CA SER A 186 16.13 -7.75 3.64
C SER A 186 15.44 -6.51 4.24
N ALA A 187 15.68 -5.33 3.65
CA ALA A 187 15.25 -4.05 4.19
C ALA A 187 13.72 -3.97 4.38
N ASN A 188 12.96 -4.59 3.47
CA ASN A 188 11.50 -4.64 3.55
C ASN A 188 10.98 -5.54 4.67
N ASP A 189 11.73 -6.58 5.08
CA ASP A 189 11.35 -7.38 6.26
C ASP A 189 11.47 -6.54 7.54
N ALA A 190 12.57 -5.79 7.67
CA ALA A 190 12.77 -4.90 8.80
C ALA A 190 11.68 -3.82 8.86
N TYR A 191 11.31 -3.25 7.71
CA TYR A 191 10.23 -2.26 7.64
C TYR A 191 8.86 -2.87 7.95
N ALA A 192 8.54 -4.03 7.37
CA ALA A 192 7.30 -4.76 7.64
C ALA A 192 7.17 -5.15 9.11
N MET A 193 8.25 -5.64 9.72
CA MET A 193 8.27 -5.99 11.14
C MET A 193 7.99 -4.76 12.01
N MET A 194 8.59 -3.62 11.70
CA MET A 194 8.31 -2.39 12.44
C MET A 194 6.88 -1.90 12.23
N LYS A 195 6.38 -1.89 10.98
CA LYS A 195 5.07 -1.32 10.64
C LYS A 195 3.92 -2.23 11.08
N TRP A 196 4.05 -3.54 10.90
CA TRP A 196 2.95 -4.49 11.07
C TRP A 196 3.19 -5.50 12.20
N ASN A 197 4.34 -5.44 12.89
CA ASN A 197 4.75 -6.40 13.91
C ASN A 197 4.74 -7.85 13.39
N ARG A 198 5.07 -8.02 12.10
CA ARG A 198 5.19 -9.32 11.44
C ARG A 198 6.15 -9.24 10.24
N PRO A 199 6.88 -10.33 9.95
CA PRO A 199 7.61 -10.46 8.70
C PRO A 199 6.64 -10.71 7.53
N ARG A 200 7.18 -10.75 6.30
CA ARG A 200 6.50 -10.91 4.99
C ARG A 200 5.34 -11.91 4.88
N ALA A 201 5.17 -12.81 5.84
CA ALA A 201 4.21 -13.90 5.76
C ALA A 201 2.80 -13.36 5.52
N CYS A 202 2.13 -13.88 4.49
CA CYS A 202 0.73 -13.60 4.14
C CYS A 202 -0.26 -14.24 5.17
N SER A 203 0.16 -14.52 6.41
CA SER A 203 -0.57 -15.30 7.41
C SER A 203 -0.61 -14.59 8.77
N GLY A 204 -1.71 -14.80 9.51
CA GLY A 204 -2.01 -14.10 10.76
C GLY A 204 -2.98 -12.94 10.57
N GLY A 205 -3.80 -12.67 11.59
CA GLY A 205 -4.73 -11.55 11.62
C GLY A 205 -4.05 -10.21 11.33
N TYR A 206 -4.85 -9.20 10.98
CA TYR A 206 -4.33 -7.87 10.67
C TYR A 206 -4.36 -6.99 11.92
N LYS A 207 -3.18 -6.54 12.36
CA LYS A 207 -3.05 -5.45 13.33
C LYS A 207 -3.04 -4.11 12.59
N GLU A 208 -3.33 -3.03 13.28
CA GLU A 208 -3.15 -1.67 12.75
C GLU A 208 -1.65 -1.36 12.53
N PRO A 209 -1.30 -0.49 11.56
CA PRO A 209 0.08 -0.09 11.37
C PRO A 209 0.59 0.62 12.62
N TYR A 210 1.80 0.27 13.03
CA TYR A 210 2.48 0.77 14.23
C TYR A 210 1.61 0.66 15.49
N ASP A 211 0.91 -0.46 15.66
CA ASP A 211 -0.03 -0.72 16.77
C ASP A 211 -1.11 0.38 16.91
N GLY A 212 -1.52 0.96 15.77
CA GLY A 212 -2.54 2.01 15.69
C GLY A 212 -2.06 3.38 16.14
N MET A 213 -0.75 3.60 16.24
CA MET A 213 -0.18 4.94 16.49
C MET A 213 -0.32 5.88 15.30
N VAL A 214 -0.45 5.33 14.08
CA VAL A 214 -0.55 6.08 12.82
C VAL A 214 -1.79 5.58 12.09
N PRO A 215 -2.60 6.46 11.46
CA PRO A 215 -3.78 6.02 10.72
C PRO A 215 -3.44 5.07 9.57
N ALA A 216 -4.41 4.22 9.21
CA ALA A 216 -4.18 3.15 8.24
C ALA A 216 -3.78 3.68 6.85
N ASP A 217 -4.26 4.85 6.43
CA ASP A 217 -3.95 5.45 5.12
C ASP A 217 -2.63 6.22 5.05
N VAL A 218 -1.92 6.32 6.18
CA VAL A 218 -0.80 7.26 6.33
C VAL A 218 0.52 6.53 6.30
N TRP A 219 1.44 7.05 5.51
CA TRP A 219 2.86 6.73 5.59
C TRP A 219 3.69 7.97 5.27
N VAL A 220 4.90 8.02 5.83
CA VAL A 220 5.86 9.11 5.60
C VAL A 220 7.07 8.50 4.91
N LYS A 221 7.48 9.05 3.78
CA LYS A 221 8.63 8.58 3.01
C LYS A 221 9.92 8.85 3.75
N ASP A 222 10.67 7.81 4.04
CA ASP A 222 12.06 7.89 4.50
C ASP A 222 12.99 7.89 3.29
N GLU A 223 13.10 9.06 2.65
CA GLU A 223 13.99 9.25 1.50
C GLU A 223 15.43 8.91 1.86
N GLY A 224 15.88 9.23 3.08
CA GLY A 224 17.22 8.91 3.55
C GLY A 224 17.50 7.41 3.55
N ARG A 225 16.53 6.59 4.00
CA ARG A 225 16.63 5.12 3.93
C ARG A 225 16.68 4.63 2.49
N ILE A 226 15.83 5.16 1.60
CA ILE A 226 15.79 4.76 0.19
C ILE A 226 17.13 5.07 -0.49
N GLN A 227 17.71 6.25 -0.25
CA GLN A 227 19.01 6.63 -0.81
C GLN A 227 20.15 5.73 -0.33
N ARG A 228 20.20 5.38 0.97
CA ARG A 228 21.22 4.43 1.48
C ARG A 228 21.10 3.06 0.83
N ILE A 229 19.87 2.54 0.67
CA ILE A 229 19.63 1.26 -0.01
C ILE A 229 20.08 1.34 -1.47
N ARG A 230 19.76 2.44 -2.17
CA ARG A 230 20.15 2.67 -3.56
C ARG A 230 21.68 2.73 -3.72
N ALA A 231 22.36 3.53 -2.89
CA ALA A 231 23.81 3.70 -2.90
C ALA A 231 24.54 2.37 -2.66
N TYR A 232 24.09 1.59 -1.66
CA TYR A 232 24.64 0.26 -1.40
C TYR A 232 24.48 -0.69 -2.60
N GLY A 233 23.32 -0.66 -3.27
CA GLY A 233 23.12 -1.44 -4.49
C GLY A 233 24.14 -1.10 -5.57
N HIS A 234 24.47 0.19 -5.74
CA HIS A 234 25.44 0.68 -6.72
C HIS A 234 26.91 0.55 -6.30
N ASP A 235 27.21 -0.06 -5.13
CA ASP A 235 28.57 -0.12 -4.57
C ASP A 235 29.17 1.23 -4.16
N GLU A 236 28.33 2.25 -3.98
CA GLU A 236 28.78 3.62 -3.67
C GLU A 236 29.11 3.78 -2.16
N GLU A 237 28.57 2.92 -1.31
CA GLU A 237 28.84 2.89 0.13
C GLU A 237 29.56 1.59 0.53
N GLN A 238 30.66 1.72 1.26
CA GLN A 238 31.39 0.60 1.85
C GLN A 238 30.69 0.11 3.11
N GLY A 239 30.37 -1.20 3.14
CA GLY A 239 29.71 -1.84 4.28
C GLY A 239 28.20 -1.93 4.16
N VAL A 240 27.56 -2.66 5.10
CA VAL A 240 26.11 -2.84 5.09
C VAL A 240 25.44 -1.57 5.65
N PRO A 241 24.57 -0.89 4.88
CA PRO A 241 23.95 0.35 5.31
C PRO A 241 22.93 0.10 6.42
N ARG A 242 22.61 1.16 7.16
CA ARG A 242 21.49 1.14 8.10
C ARG A 242 20.16 1.11 7.34
N VAL A 243 19.45 -0.02 7.42
CA VAL A 243 18.17 -0.25 6.71
C VAL A 243 16.93 -0.05 7.56
N GLU A 244 17.07 0.29 8.85
CA GLU A 244 15.89 0.64 9.64
C GLU A 244 15.30 1.96 9.20
N TYR A 245 13.98 2.05 9.29
CA TYR A 245 13.24 3.26 9.04
C TYR A 245 13.36 4.25 10.20
N ASP A 246 13.51 5.53 9.88
CA ASP A 246 13.55 6.60 10.86
C ASP A 246 12.17 6.85 11.49
N ARG A 247 11.97 6.27 12.69
CA ARG A 247 10.73 6.39 13.46
C ARG A 247 10.41 7.82 13.91
N THR A 248 11.38 8.74 13.88
CA THR A 248 11.14 10.14 14.24
C THR A 248 10.28 10.85 13.19
N LEU A 249 10.30 10.37 11.93
CA LEU A 249 9.45 10.85 10.85
C LEU A 249 7.95 10.66 11.14
N LEU A 250 7.59 9.69 11.98
CA LEU A 250 6.20 9.46 12.37
C LEU A 250 5.72 10.42 13.45
N TYR A 251 6.60 11.13 14.15
CA TYR A 251 6.20 11.95 15.29
C TYR A 251 5.10 12.96 14.99
N PRO A 252 5.12 13.70 13.86
CA PRO A 252 4.08 14.68 13.53
C PRO A 252 2.69 14.05 13.26
N VAL A 253 2.64 12.78 12.85
CA VAL A 253 1.41 12.11 12.37
C VAL A 253 0.82 11.11 13.36
N ARG A 254 1.42 11.02 14.56
CA ARG A 254 0.94 10.09 15.61
C ARG A 254 -0.36 10.57 16.23
N THR A 255 -1.29 9.64 16.39
CA THR A 255 -2.59 9.83 17.05
C THR A 255 -2.58 9.41 18.52
N LYS A 256 -1.57 8.64 18.95
CA LYS A 256 -1.44 8.14 20.33
C LYS A 256 -0.13 8.63 20.99
N GLY A 257 -0.17 8.75 22.33
CA GLY A 257 1.01 8.92 23.18
C GLY A 257 1.97 7.72 23.05
N ARG A 258 3.23 7.91 23.47
CA ARG A 258 4.21 6.80 23.49
C ARG A 258 3.84 5.81 24.59
#